data_AF-A0A1H3MMA1-F1
#
_entry.id   AF-A0A1H3MMA1-F1
#
_cell.length_a   1.000
_cell.length_b   1.000
_cell.length_c   1.000
_cell.angle_alpha   90.00
_cell.angle_beta   90.00
_cell.angle_gamma   90.00
#
_symmetry.space_group_name_H-M   'P 1'
#
loop_
_entity.id
_entity.type
_entity.pdbx_description
1 polymer ?
#
loop_
_entity_poly.entity_id
_entity_poly.type
_entity_poly.pdbx_seq_one_letter_code
_entity_poly.pdbx_strand_id
1 'polypeptide(L)'
;METPGSCLQLSHFLCLPLWSVMNSQSLAAEFANRTSGFWSYMTREALADWVVRADGEPQPFGALPSAGPRLPGLIRAINDADAKSLREVALGIAGIVIRTTIPAAAESAGQHWLLTPYANGAERWFRLTVGMCWAAEISYFDDGRITTIFRMADTPVSRALAEGSLRAEDLTKFGITRRTDGLRTFAEDATVYHCPDIDGLLWFLDQPAVGEAIRLMNARLVATGQFAWQRSYDPDLAEEAWAAAEALSLPDPANLPIPPLDETHGHPGRPIPGAFPEWQAIDPEAQEAARDEHDRLMVLLMTRLNDFGIKPFQPTDPDVGLAWRTPDGRLHIAEAKSALGPSEADRLRLGLGQLLDHRHRLESDGRPQAYLLVSGIEDDTWPAICASADVRLLVATESEAWRLD
;
A
#
# COMPACT_ATOMS: atom_id res chain seq x y z
N MET A 1 54.76 -5.34 -64.41
CA MET A 1 54.83 -6.54 -63.55
C MET A 1 54.23 -6.13 -62.23
N GLU A 2 52.93 -6.32 -62.16
CA GLU A 2 52.08 -6.00 -61.02
C GLU A 2 51.70 -7.29 -60.29
N THR A 3 51.28 -7.08 -59.05
CA THR A 3 50.54 -7.97 -58.13
C THR A 3 51.34 -8.91 -57.20
N PRO A 4 50.79 -9.27 -56.00
CA PRO A 4 49.57 -8.76 -55.36
C PRO A 4 49.77 -8.22 -53.94
N GLY A 5 49.03 -7.16 -53.63
CA GLY A 5 48.76 -6.72 -52.26
C GLY A 5 47.80 -7.67 -51.56
N SER A 6 48.15 -8.06 -50.34
CA SER A 6 47.31 -8.78 -49.40
C SER A 6 46.27 -7.81 -48.83
N CYS A 7 45.05 -7.87 -49.38
CA CYS A 7 43.86 -7.24 -48.87
C CYS A 7 43.40 -8.00 -47.61
N LEU A 8 43.73 -7.49 -46.43
CA LEU A 8 43.07 -7.89 -45.19
C LEU A 8 41.64 -7.32 -45.25
N GLN A 9 40.70 -8.14 -45.70
CA GLN A 9 39.29 -7.93 -45.46
C GLN A 9 39.05 -8.01 -43.94
N LEU A 10 39.11 -6.86 -43.28
CA LEU A 10 38.34 -6.63 -42.07
C LEU A 10 36.88 -6.69 -42.46
N SER A 11 36.33 -7.90 -42.43
CA SER A 11 34.91 -8.16 -42.33
C SER A 11 34.41 -7.36 -41.12
N HIS A 12 33.86 -6.18 -41.38
CA HIS A 12 32.95 -5.51 -40.47
C HIS A 12 31.79 -6.49 -40.21
N PHE A 13 31.97 -7.37 -39.22
CA PHE A 13 30.85 -7.84 -38.43
C PHE A 13 30.32 -6.59 -37.72
N LEU A 14 29.35 -5.96 -38.36
CA LEU A 14 28.35 -5.18 -37.67
C LEU A 14 27.71 -6.14 -36.65
N CYS A 15 28.28 -6.21 -35.45
CA CYS A 15 27.55 -6.58 -34.25
C CYS A 15 26.50 -5.47 -34.05
N LEU A 16 25.41 -5.54 -34.83
CA LEU A 16 24.17 -4.92 -34.44
C LEU A 16 23.82 -5.54 -33.08
N PRO A 17 23.68 -4.76 -32.01
CA PRO A 17 23.34 -5.33 -30.73
C PRO A 17 21.91 -5.84 -30.86
N LEU A 18 21.75 -7.16 -30.98
CA LEU A 18 20.48 -7.87 -31.04
C LEU A 18 19.79 -7.80 -29.66
N TRP A 19 19.40 -6.59 -29.24
CA TRP A 19 18.44 -6.44 -28.17
C TRP A 19 17.09 -6.75 -28.81
N SER A 20 16.75 -8.05 -28.89
CA SER A 20 15.37 -8.44 -29.13
C SER A 20 14.55 -7.72 -28.06
N VAL A 21 13.63 -6.84 -28.48
CA VAL A 21 12.69 -6.19 -27.57
C VAL A 21 12.03 -7.31 -26.78
N MET A 22 12.40 -7.41 -25.51
CA MET A 22 11.98 -8.49 -24.65
C MET A 22 10.48 -8.28 -24.42
N ASN A 23 9.69 -9.09 -25.10
CA ASN A 23 8.23 -9.01 -25.07
C ASN A 23 7.68 -10.11 -24.15
N SER A 24 6.42 -9.97 -23.75
CA SER A 24 5.76 -10.92 -22.86
C SER A 24 5.84 -12.37 -23.39
N GLN A 25 5.71 -12.60 -24.69
CA GLN A 25 5.81 -13.95 -25.27
C GLN A 25 7.19 -14.59 -25.07
N SER A 26 8.27 -13.82 -25.27
CA SER A 26 9.64 -14.29 -25.06
C SER A 26 9.92 -14.62 -23.59
N LEU A 27 9.38 -13.81 -22.67
CA LEU A 27 9.48 -14.04 -21.23
C LEU A 27 8.65 -15.24 -20.77
N ALA A 28 7.43 -15.40 -21.29
CA ALA A 28 6.60 -16.56 -20.99
C ALA A 28 7.29 -17.86 -21.43
N ALA A 29 7.96 -17.85 -22.59
CA ALA A 29 8.80 -18.96 -23.04
C ALA A 29 10.02 -19.19 -22.13
N GLU A 30 10.65 -18.14 -21.61
CA GLU A 30 11.70 -18.24 -20.59
C GLU A 30 11.19 -18.96 -19.33
N PHE A 31 9.96 -18.63 -18.88
CA PHE A 31 9.34 -19.22 -17.70
C PHE A 31 8.74 -20.62 -17.92
N ALA A 32 8.46 -21.00 -19.17
CA ALA A 32 7.88 -22.31 -19.53
C ALA A 32 8.74 -23.48 -19.04
N ASN A 33 10.07 -23.33 -19.08
CA ASN A 33 11.00 -24.37 -18.67
C ASN A 33 11.27 -24.41 -17.16
N ARG A 34 10.60 -23.55 -16.36
CA ARG A 34 10.84 -23.45 -14.93
C ARG A 34 9.74 -24.15 -14.11
N THR A 35 10.17 -24.90 -13.11
CA THR A 35 9.29 -25.54 -12.13
C THR A 35 9.26 -24.69 -10.86
N SER A 36 8.11 -24.11 -10.52
CA SER A 36 7.93 -23.33 -9.30
C SER A 36 6.56 -23.55 -8.68
N GLY A 37 6.49 -23.53 -7.34
CA GLY A 37 5.23 -23.46 -6.61
C GLY A 37 4.46 -22.16 -6.87
N PHE A 38 5.15 -21.12 -7.35
CA PHE A 38 4.56 -19.81 -7.66
C PHE A 38 3.46 -19.90 -8.73
N TRP A 39 3.50 -20.95 -9.58
CA TRP A 39 2.48 -21.18 -10.61
C TRP A 39 1.09 -21.49 -10.05
N SER A 40 0.94 -21.65 -8.73
CA SER A 40 -0.37 -21.71 -8.06
C SER A 40 -1.04 -20.34 -7.90
N TYR A 41 -0.28 -19.24 -7.96
CA TYR A 41 -0.77 -17.87 -7.81
C TYR A 41 -1.01 -17.18 -9.16
N MET A 42 -0.19 -17.48 -10.16
CA MET A 42 -0.17 -16.75 -11.42
C MET A 42 0.25 -17.65 -12.59
N THR A 43 -0.32 -17.43 -13.77
CA THR A 43 0.15 -18.10 -15.00
C THR A 43 1.49 -17.48 -15.46
N ARG A 44 2.21 -18.20 -16.32
CA ARG A 44 3.52 -17.73 -16.83
C ARG A 44 3.36 -16.53 -17.75
N GLU A 45 2.29 -16.53 -18.52
CA GLU A 45 1.89 -15.45 -19.42
C GLU A 45 1.51 -14.21 -18.60
N ALA A 46 0.71 -14.37 -17.54
CA ALA A 46 0.35 -13.26 -16.68
C ALA A 46 1.57 -12.68 -15.94
N LEU A 47 2.52 -13.53 -15.51
CA LEU A 47 3.78 -13.07 -14.93
C LEU A 47 4.63 -12.28 -15.95
N ALA A 48 4.73 -12.77 -17.18
CA ALA A 48 5.45 -12.10 -18.25
C ALA A 48 4.81 -10.75 -18.62
N ASP A 49 3.48 -10.69 -18.73
CA ASP A 49 2.72 -9.46 -18.95
C ASP A 49 2.96 -8.46 -17.82
N TRP A 50 2.91 -8.91 -16.57
CA TRP A 50 3.16 -8.06 -15.40
C TRP A 50 4.56 -7.44 -15.39
N VAL A 51 5.58 -8.15 -15.87
CA VAL A 51 6.95 -7.61 -16.01
C VAL A 51 6.98 -6.45 -17.01
N VAL A 52 6.36 -6.62 -18.18
CA VAL A 52 6.45 -5.64 -19.29
C VAL A 52 5.44 -4.49 -19.20
N ARG A 53 4.50 -4.53 -18.24
CA ARG A 53 3.51 -3.46 -18.04
C ARG A 53 4.18 -2.13 -17.72
N ALA A 54 4.04 -1.15 -18.61
CA ALA A 54 4.64 0.18 -18.47
C ALA A 54 4.15 0.97 -17.25
N ASP A 55 2.95 0.64 -16.73
CA ASP A 55 2.26 1.38 -15.68
C ASP A 55 2.46 0.82 -14.27
N GLY A 56 3.01 -0.39 -14.13
CA GLY A 56 3.47 -0.99 -12.86
C GLY A 56 2.72 -0.57 -11.60
N GLU A 57 1.38 -0.50 -11.65
CA GLU A 57 0.63 0.12 -10.58
C GLU A 57 0.90 -0.66 -9.29
N PRO A 58 1.20 0.04 -8.17
CA PRO A 58 1.37 -0.63 -6.90
C PRO A 58 0.11 -1.44 -6.60
N GLN A 59 0.30 -2.66 -6.12
CA GLN A 59 -0.84 -3.44 -5.62
C GLN A 59 -1.65 -2.62 -4.63
N PRO A 60 -3.00 -2.68 -4.72
CA PRO A 60 -3.86 -1.80 -3.95
C PRO A 60 -3.66 -2.05 -2.47
N PHE A 61 -3.76 -0.99 -1.65
CA PHE A 61 -3.60 -1.10 -0.21
C PHE A 61 -4.52 -2.18 0.39
N GLY A 62 -5.76 -2.25 -0.08
CA GLY A 62 -6.76 -3.24 0.34
C GLY A 62 -6.45 -4.70 -0.01
N ALA A 63 -5.38 -5.01 -0.78
CA ALA A 63 -4.94 -6.38 -1.00
C ALA A 63 -4.40 -7.05 0.27
N LEU A 64 -3.96 -6.25 1.26
CA LEU A 64 -3.55 -6.72 2.58
C LEU A 64 -4.34 -6.00 3.69
N PRO A 65 -5.62 -6.37 3.94
CA PRO A 65 -6.50 -5.63 4.84
C PRO A 65 -5.99 -5.49 6.27
N SER A 66 -5.17 -6.43 6.75
CA SER A 66 -4.55 -6.39 8.07
C SER A 66 -3.56 -5.22 8.25
N ALA A 67 -3.12 -4.58 7.18
CA ALA A 67 -2.32 -3.36 7.23
C ALA A 67 -3.14 -2.13 7.67
N GLY A 68 -4.46 -2.12 7.46
CA GLY A 68 -5.37 -1.01 7.73
C GLY A 68 -5.22 -0.39 9.13
N PRO A 69 -5.32 -1.18 10.21
CA PRO A 69 -5.21 -0.67 11.58
C PRO A 69 -3.89 0.03 11.93
N ARG A 70 -2.81 -0.20 11.16
CA ARG A 70 -1.48 0.39 11.42
C ARG A 70 -1.30 1.76 10.75
N LEU A 71 -2.09 2.06 9.72
CA LEU A 71 -1.92 3.22 8.86
C LEU A 71 -1.93 4.57 9.63
N PRO A 72 -2.88 4.86 10.54
CA PRO A 72 -2.91 6.16 11.22
C PRO A 72 -1.66 6.43 12.07
N GLY A 73 -1.15 5.39 12.74
CA GLY A 73 0.07 5.50 13.55
C GLY A 73 1.31 5.79 12.70
N LEU A 74 1.39 5.17 11.52
CA LEU A 74 2.50 5.34 10.59
C LEU A 74 2.48 6.71 9.90
N ILE A 75 1.31 7.23 9.52
CA ILE A 75 1.17 8.60 9.00
C ILE A 75 1.74 9.59 10.03
N ARG A 76 1.35 9.46 11.30
CA ARG A 76 1.86 10.33 12.36
C ARG A 76 3.37 10.18 12.53
N ALA A 77 3.88 8.94 12.55
CA ALA A 77 5.30 8.67 12.77
C ALA A 77 6.20 9.17 11.64
N ILE A 78 5.75 9.06 10.38
CA ILE A 78 6.49 9.54 9.20
C ILE A 78 6.52 11.08 9.16
N ASN A 79 5.41 11.72 9.53
CA ASN A 79 5.29 13.18 9.53
C ASN A 79 5.94 13.84 10.76
N ASP A 80 6.32 13.07 11.78
CA ASP A 80 7.03 13.59 12.95
C ASP A 80 8.51 13.82 12.65
N ALA A 81 8.97 15.07 12.81
CA ALA A 81 10.30 15.51 12.42
C ALA A 81 11.43 15.00 13.35
N ASP A 82 11.09 14.48 14.54
CA ASP A 82 12.05 14.10 15.57
C ASP A 82 12.54 12.65 15.42
N ALA A 83 13.41 12.38 14.43
CA ALA A 83 14.38 11.27 14.32
C ALA A 83 13.89 9.80 14.46
N LYS A 84 12.66 9.55 14.90
CA LYS A 84 11.99 8.25 14.98
C LYS A 84 11.24 7.91 13.69
N SER A 85 11.39 8.70 12.63
CA SER A 85 10.73 8.51 11.34
C SER A 85 11.55 7.70 10.34
N LEU A 86 12.88 7.56 10.54
CA LEU A 86 13.76 6.91 9.55
C LEU A 86 13.47 5.42 9.37
N ARG A 87 13.12 4.72 10.46
CA ARG A 87 12.72 3.31 10.38
C ARG A 87 11.46 3.19 9.54
N GLU A 88 10.46 4.04 9.79
CA GLU A 88 9.15 4.03 9.15
C GLU A 88 9.26 4.46 7.69
N VAL A 89 10.13 5.41 7.36
CA VAL A 89 10.49 5.75 5.99
C VAL A 89 11.18 4.58 5.29
N ALA A 90 12.18 3.95 5.90
CA ALA A 90 12.83 2.76 5.36
C ALA A 90 11.83 1.60 5.15
N LEU A 91 10.88 1.47 6.07
CA LEU A 91 9.83 0.46 6.01
C LEU A 91 8.81 0.78 4.91
N GLY A 92 8.45 2.04 4.72
CA GLY A 92 7.58 2.46 3.63
C GLY A 92 8.25 2.30 2.27
N ILE A 93 9.55 2.59 2.14
CA ILE A 93 10.35 2.26 0.95
C ILE A 93 10.27 0.76 0.67
N ALA A 94 10.49 -0.09 1.69
CA ALA A 94 10.38 -1.53 1.53
C ALA A 94 8.98 -1.95 1.05
N GLY A 95 7.93 -1.35 1.59
CA GLY A 95 6.55 -1.59 1.16
C GLY A 95 6.25 -1.12 -0.27
N ILE A 96 6.78 0.02 -0.70
CA ILE A 96 6.68 0.49 -2.10
C ILE A 96 7.30 -0.56 -3.02
N VAL A 97 8.51 -1.01 -2.71
CA VAL A 97 9.21 -2.05 -3.49
C VAL A 97 8.40 -3.35 -3.52
N ILE A 98 7.85 -3.79 -2.39
CA ILE A 98 6.99 -4.98 -2.31
C ILE A 98 5.77 -4.83 -3.23
N ARG A 99 5.02 -3.73 -3.11
CA ARG A 99 3.75 -3.51 -3.83
C ARG A 99 3.92 -3.34 -5.33
N THR A 100 5.03 -2.76 -5.77
CA THR A 100 5.29 -2.43 -7.18
C THR A 100 6.09 -3.52 -7.91
N THR A 101 6.95 -4.24 -7.19
CA THR A 101 7.96 -5.09 -7.84
C THR A 101 7.90 -6.58 -7.48
N ILE A 102 6.96 -7.02 -6.64
CA ILE A 102 6.74 -8.44 -6.35
C ILE A 102 5.40 -8.88 -6.96
N PRO A 103 5.37 -9.96 -7.76
CA PRO A 103 4.13 -10.43 -8.37
C PRO A 103 3.22 -11.10 -7.32
N ALA A 104 1.93 -10.75 -7.31
CA ALA A 104 0.93 -11.27 -6.34
C ALA A 104 1.47 -11.20 -4.90
N ALA A 105 1.89 -10.00 -4.49
CA ALA A 105 2.70 -9.81 -3.29
C ALA A 105 1.90 -10.15 -2.03
N ALA A 106 0.65 -9.69 -1.93
CA ALA A 106 -0.18 -10.00 -0.77
C ALA A 106 -0.44 -11.51 -0.63
N GLU A 107 -0.72 -12.20 -1.73
CA GLU A 107 -1.09 -13.62 -1.73
C GLU A 107 0.11 -14.55 -1.53
N SER A 108 1.29 -14.14 -1.99
CA SER A 108 2.52 -14.95 -1.96
C SER A 108 3.46 -14.65 -0.79
N ALA A 109 3.03 -13.78 0.14
CA ALA A 109 3.77 -13.39 1.33
C ALA A 109 4.11 -14.59 2.22
N GLY A 110 5.36 -14.68 2.66
CA GLY A 110 5.89 -15.79 3.45
C GLY A 110 6.09 -17.09 2.67
N GLN A 111 5.66 -17.18 1.41
CA GLN A 111 5.79 -18.37 0.58
C GLN A 111 6.74 -18.20 -0.60
N HIS A 112 6.78 -17.00 -1.18
CA HIS A 112 7.66 -16.67 -2.31
C HIS A 112 8.46 -15.39 -2.09
N TRP A 113 8.14 -14.65 -1.04
CA TRP A 113 8.97 -13.56 -0.56
C TRP A 113 8.81 -13.38 0.94
N LEU A 114 9.77 -12.71 1.56
CA LEU A 114 9.67 -12.27 2.95
C LEU A 114 10.44 -10.96 3.16
N LEU A 115 10.03 -10.22 4.18
CA LEU A 115 10.78 -9.09 4.71
C LEU A 115 11.35 -9.51 6.05
N THR A 116 12.65 -9.34 6.24
CA THR A 116 13.34 -9.63 7.51
C THR A 116 14.02 -8.40 8.05
N PRO A 117 13.90 -8.10 9.35
CA PRO A 117 14.68 -7.07 9.99
C PRO A 117 16.07 -7.64 10.34
N TYR A 118 17.09 -6.80 10.26
CA TYR A 118 18.43 -7.13 10.72
C TYR A 118 19.04 -5.93 11.44
N ALA A 119 19.92 -6.21 12.39
CA ALA A 119 20.70 -5.20 13.08
C ALA A 119 22.13 -5.70 13.28
N ASN A 120 23.10 -4.87 12.91
CA ASN A 120 24.52 -5.10 13.13
C ASN A 120 25.18 -3.85 13.71
N GLY A 121 25.16 -3.75 15.04
CA GLY A 121 25.63 -2.53 15.72
C GLY A 121 24.71 -1.35 15.45
N ALA A 122 25.26 -0.27 14.86
CA ALA A 122 24.52 0.95 14.54
C ALA A 122 23.76 0.88 13.19
N GLU A 123 24.05 -0.14 12.37
CA GLU A 123 23.37 -0.34 11.11
C GLU A 123 22.14 -1.23 11.31
N ARG A 124 20.97 -0.75 10.88
CA ARG A 124 19.73 -1.52 10.87
C ARG A 124 19.23 -1.58 9.44
N TRP A 125 18.75 -2.75 9.01
CA TRP A 125 18.21 -2.86 7.66
C TRP A 125 17.01 -3.79 7.57
N PHE A 126 16.20 -3.54 6.56
CA PHE A 126 15.19 -4.47 6.09
C PHE A 126 15.73 -5.19 4.86
N ARG A 127 15.77 -6.52 4.92
CA ARG A 127 16.14 -7.35 3.78
C ARG A 127 14.88 -7.95 3.18
N LEU A 128 14.60 -7.60 1.94
CA LEU A 128 13.60 -8.25 1.11
C LEU A 128 14.22 -9.45 0.43
N THR A 129 13.67 -10.63 0.67
CA THR A 129 14.05 -11.89 -0.01
C THR A 129 12.93 -12.31 -0.93
N VAL A 130 13.24 -12.60 -2.19
CA VAL A 130 12.28 -13.10 -3.19
C VAL A 130 12.83 -14.41 -3.76
N GLY A 131 12.03 -15.47 -3.72
CA GLY A 131 12.47 -16.82 -4.06
C GLY A 131 13.68 -17.26 -3.22
N MET A 132 14.79 -17.56 -3.88
CA MET A 132 15.99 -18.10 -3.23
C MET A 132 17.03 -17.04 -2.84
N CYS A 133 16.83 -15.76 -3.16
CA CYS A 133 17.84 -14.73 -2.97
C CYS A 133 17.27 -13.43 -2.42
N TRP A 134 18.14 -12.62 -1.83
CA TRP A 134 17.76 -11.26 -1.48
C TRP A 134 17.52 -10.44 -2.76
N ALA A 135 16.51 -9.58 -2.76
CA ALA A 135 16.17 -8.70 -3.87
C ALA A 135 16.51 -7.24 -3.56
N ALA A 136 16.31 -6.84 -2.30
CA ALA A 136 16.66 -5.51 -1.83
C ALA A 136 17.12 -5.52 -0.37
N GLU A 137 17.98 -4.56 -0.03
CA GLU A 137 18.34 -4.22 1.34
C GLU A 137 18.14 -2.72 1.52
N ILE A 138 17.34 -2.33 2.52
CA ILE A 138 17.08 -0.94 2.88
C ILE A 138 17.72 -0.73 4.24
N SER A 139 18.88 -0.07 4.27
CA SER A 139 19.60 0.24 5.50
C SER A 139 19.26 1.64 5.97
N TYR A 140 19.10 1.82 7.28
CA TYR A 140 18.98 3.10 7.94
C TYR A 140 19.94 3.19 9.12
N PHE A 141 20.46 4.39 9.35
CA PHE A 141 21.55 4.64 10.29
C PHE A 141 21.12 5.69 11.34
N ASP A 142 21.70 5.61 12.53
CA ASP A 142 21.45 6.57 13.61
C ASP A 142 21.84 8.02 13.25
N ASP A 143 22.64 8.21 12.19
CA ASP A 143 23.10 9.51 11.70
C ASP A 143 22.17 10.17 10.66
N GLY A 144 20.97 9.62 10.45
CA GLY A 144 19.99 10.20 9.53
C GLY A 144 20.00 9.62 8.13
N ARG A 145 20.97 8.76 7.79
CA ARG A 145 21.10 8.23 6.43
C ARG A 145 20.20 7.03 6.20
N ILE A 146 19.66 6.93 4.98
CA ILE A 146 19.07 5.71 4.43
C ILE A 146 19.82 5.39 3.16
N THR A 147 20.29 4.15 3.04
CA THR A 147 20.88 3.62 1.81
C THR A 147 20.08 2.41 1.34
N THR A 148 20.12 2.15 0.04
CA THR A 148 19.39 1.00 -0.50
C THR A 148 20.22 0.28 -1.55
N ILE A 149 20.18 -1.04 -1.50
CA ILE A 149 20.84 -1.91 -2.46
C ILE A 149 19.77 -2.74 -3.15
N PHE A 150 19.72 -2.69 -4.47
CA PHE A 150 18.85 -3.53 -5.29
C PHE A 150 19.64 -4.52 -6.09
N ARG A 151 19.13 -5.74 -6.15
CA ARG A 151 19.47 -6.70 -7.21
C ARG A 151 18.38 -6.59 -8.27
N MET A 152 18.77 -6.22 -9.49
CA MET A 152 17.84 -6.08 -10.61
C MET A 152 18.42 -6.68 -11.89
N ALA A 153 17.57 -6.89 -12.89
CA ALA A 153 18.00 -7.29 -14.21
C ALA A 153 18.53 -6.06 -14.95
N ASP A 154 19.72 -6.15 -15.51
CA ASP A 154 20.39 -5.00 -16.08
C ASP A 154 19.85 -4.58 -17.44
N THR A 155 19.32 -5.54 -18.19
CA THR A 155 18.85 -5.36 -19.56
C THR A 155 17.91 -4.15 -19.71
N PRO A 156 16.82 -4.00 -18.92
CA PRO A 156 15.96 -2.82 -19.07
C PRO A 156 16.67 -1.48 -18.82
N VAL A 157 17.57 -1.41 -17.82
CA VAL A 157 18.32 -0.19 -17.49
C VAL A 157 19.33 0.16 -18.57
N SER A 158 20.10 -0.82 -19.04
CA SER A 158 21.08 -0.64 -20.11
C SER A 158 20.43 -0.24 -21.44
N ARG A 159 19.25 -0.78 -21.75
CA ARG A 159 18.44 -0.34 -22.90
C ARG A 159 18.03 1.14 -22.76
N ALA A 160 17.49 1.52 -21.60
CA ALA A 160 17.08 2.90 -21.36
C ALA A 160 18.25 3.91 -21.42
N LEU A 161 19.44 3.51 -20.97
CA LEU A 161 20.67 4.29 -21.11
C LEU A 161 21.10 4.44 -22.58
N ALA A 162 20.99 3.37 -23.37
CA ALA A 162 21.33 3.39 -24.78
C ALA A 162 20.35 4.22 -25.62
N GLU A 163 19.06 4.20 -25.27
CA GLU A 163 18.00 4.97 -25.92
C GLU A 163 17.93 6.43 -25.44
N GLY A 164 18.60 6.75 -24.33
CA GLY A 164 18.62 8.08 -23.73
C GLY A 164 17.36 8.45 -22.92
N SER A 165 16.46 7.48 -22.68
CA SER A 165 15.31 7.66 -21.78
C SER A 165 15.74 7.67 -20.30
N LEU A 166 16.90 7.09 -19.99
CA LEU A 166 17.63 7.26 -18.73
C LEU A 166 19.01 7.86 -19.04
N ARG A 167 19.47 8.86 -18.28
CA ARG A 167 20.78 9.49 -18.53
C ARG A 167 21.81 9.01 -17.51
N ALA A 168 23.01 8.65 -17.97
CA ALA A 168 24.12 8.27 -17.10
C ALA A 168 24.59 9.41 -16.18
N GLU A 169 24.40 10.66 -16.63
CA GLU A 169 24.67 11.87 -15.84
C GLU A 169 23.76 11.94 -14.61
N ASP A 170 22.49 11.54 -14.73
CA ASP A 170 21.56 11.54 -13.60
C ASP A 170 21.93 10.46 -12.57
N LEU A 171 22.34 9.27 -13.01
CA LEU A 171 22.87 8.24 -12.12
C LEU A 171 24.09 8.75 -11.34
N THR A 172 24.99 9.48 -12.01
CA THR A 172 26.17 10.09 -11.38
C THR A 172 25.77 11.19 -10.40
N LYS A 173 24.82 12.04 -10.77
CA LYS A 173 24.29 13.13 -9.95
C LYS A 173 23.73 12.62 -8.62
N PHE A 174 22.99 11.51 -8.65
CA PHE A 174 22.42 10.87 -7.45
C PHE A 174 23.38 9.87 -6.77
N GLY A 175 24.64 9.79 -7.23
CA GLY A 175 25.62 8.87 -6.65
C GLY A 175 25.25 7.39 -6.75
N ILE A 176 24.36 7.02 -7.69
CA ILE A 176 23.91 5.65 -7.89
C ILE A 176 25.03 4.87 -8.56
N THR A 177 25.52 3.83 -7.87
CA THR A 177 26.60 3.00 -8.38
C THR A 177 26.11 1.64 -8.81
N ARG A 178 26.68 1.14 -9.91
CA ARG A 178 26.34 -0.14 -10.54
C ARG A 178 27.50 -1.13 -10.37
N ARG A 179 27.22 -2.36 -9.95
CA ARG A 179 28.20 -3.44 -9.84
C ARG A 179 27.62 -4.74 -10.38
N THR A 180 28.39 -5.48 -11.17
CA THR A 180 27.98 -6.82 -11.63
C THR A 180 27.75 -7.74 -10.43
N ASP A 181 26.63 -8.47 -10.44
CA ASP A 181 26.36 -9.44 -9.39
C ASP A 181 27.27 -10.67 -9.56
N GLY A 182 27.93 -11.08 -8.47
CA GLY A 182 28.82 -12.25 -8.48
C GLY A 182 28.09 -13.59 -8.46
N LEU A 183 26.77 -13.59 -8.27
CA LEU A 183 25.95 -14.80 -8.20
C LEU A 183 25.68 -15.39 -9.58
N ARG A 184 26.37 -16.49 -9.90
CA ARG A 184 26.20 -17.25 -11.16
C ARG A 184 24.80 -17.85 -11.36
N THR A 185 23.97 -17.89 -10.31
CA THR A 185 22.71 -18.65 -10.26
C THR A 185 21.57 -17.99 -11.05
N PHE A 186 21.64 -16.69 -11.38
CA PHE A 186 20.49 -15.93 -11.89
C PHE A 186 20.72 -15.23 -13.24
N ALA A 187 21.56 -15.83 -14.08
CA ALA A 187 21.94 -15.36 -15.43
C ALA A 187 22.90 -14.16 -15.44
N GLU A 188 23.56 -13.96 -16.58
CA GLU A 188 24.60 -12.95 -16.84
C GLU A 188 24.13 -11.49 -16.65
N ASP A 189 22.82 -11.31 -16.45
CA ASP A 189 22.10 -10.03 -16.45
C ASP A 189 21.85 -9.47 -15.03
N ALA A 190 22.21 -10.21 -13.97
CA ALA A 190 22.03 -9.74 -12.60
C ALA A 190 23.05 -8.63 -12.26
N THR A 191 22.55 -7.48 -11.83
CA THR A 191 23.37 -6.34 -11.42
C THR A 191 22.88 -5.76 -10.11
N VAL A 192 23.83 -5.35 -9.27
CA VAL A 192 23.58 -4.70 -7.99
C VAL A 192 23.71 -3.19 -8.15
N TYR A 193 22.68 -2.46 -7.74
CA TYR A 193 22.65 -1.01 -7.72
C TYR A 193 22.60 -0.51 -6.28
N HIS A 194 23.45 0.46 -5.95
CA HIS A 194 23.49 1.09 -4.64
C HIS A 194 23.04 2.55 -4.74
N CYS A 195 21.97 2.88 -4.02
CA CYS A 195 21.40 4.22 -3.88
C CYS A 195 21.83 4.78 -2.51
N PRO A 196 22.61 5.87 -2.46
CA PRO A 196 23.22 6.36 -1.22
C PRO A 196 22.30 7.25 -0.37
N ASP A 197 21.16 7.70 -0.90
CA ASP A 197 20.22 8.59 -0.23
C ASP A 197 18.78 8.37 -0.73
N ILE A 198 17.81 8.95 -0.01
CA ILE A 198 16.37 8.79 -0.24
C ILE A 198 15.93 9.49 -1.53
N ASP A 199 16.41 10.70 -1.80
CA ASP A 199 15.97 11.48 -2.96
C ASP A 199 16.39 10.80 -4.27
N GLY A 200 17.64 10.34 -4.34
CA GLY A 200 18.15 9.57 -5.46
C GLY A 200 17.46 8.23 -5.61
N LEU A 201 17.12 7.57 -4.49
CA LEU A 201 16.34 6.34 -4.50
C LEU A 201 14.93 6.55 -5.06
N LEU A 202 14.19 7.55 -4.58
CA LEU A 202 12.83 7.82 -5.03
C LEU A 202 12.81 8.20 -6.51
N TRP A 203 13.73 9.07 -6.94
CA TRP A 203 13.91 9.39 -8.36
C TRP A 203 14.21 8.13 -9.18
N PHE A 204 15.06 7.23 -8.67
CA PHE A 204 15.45 6.02 -9.38
C PHE A 204 14.30 5.02 -9.52
N LEU A 205 13.49 4.85 -8.47
CA LEU A 205 12.29 4.01 -8.50
C LEU A 205 11.20 4.57 -9.43
N ASP A 206 11.15 5.89 -9.63
CA ASP A 206 10.23 6.55 -10.57
C ASP A 206 10.59 6.30 -12.05
N GLN A 207 11.80 5.79 -12.34
CA GLN A 207 12.20 5.50 -13.70
C GLN A 207 11.51 4.20 -14.21
N PRO A 208 10.75 4.24 -15.33
CA PRO A 208 10.03 3.05 -15.81
C PRO A 208 10.92 1.83 -16.05
N ALA A 209 12.14 2.06 -16.56
CA ALA A 209 13.12 1.02 -16.81
C ALA A 209 13.61 0.32 -15.53
N VAL A 210 13.64 1.04 -14.40
CA VAL A 210 14.03 0.49 -13.10
C VAL A 210 12.91 -0.39 -12.55
N GLY A 211 11.67 0.06 -12.63
CA GLY A 211 10.51 -0.77 -12.29
C GLY A 211 10.44 -2.07 -13.11
N GLU A 212 10.68 -2.00 -14.42
CA GLU A 212 10.80 -3.19 -15.29
C GLU A 212 11.97 -4.09 -14.88
N ALA A 213 13.15 -3.52 -14.60
CA ALA A 213 14.35 -4.25 -14.18
C ALA A 213 14.17 -5.03 -12.87
N ILE A 214 13.55 -4.42 -11.86
CA ILE A 214 13.30 -5.07 -10.57
C ILE A 214 12.23 -6.15 -10.74
N ARG A 215 11.13 -5.87 -11.46
CA ARG A 215 10.08 -6.86 -11.75
C ARG A 215 10.61 -8.07 -12.50
N LEU A 216 11.44 -7.86 -13.53
CA LEU A 216 12.06 -8.95 -14.28
C LEU A 216 12.93 -9.84 -13.38
N MET A 217 13.75 -9.23 -12.53
CA MET A 217 14.56 -9.97 -11.56
C MET A 217 13.69 -10.77 -10.59
N ASN A 218 12.70 -10.12 -9.98
CA ASN A 218 11.81 -10.76 -9.01
C ASN A 218 10.97 -11.89 -9.64
N ALA A 219 10.48 -11.70 -10.87
CA ALA A 219 9.81 -12.75 -11.66
C ALA A 219 10.72 -13.97 -11.87
N ARG A 220 11.99 -13.74 -12.25
CA ARG A 220 12.99 -14.80 -12.40
C ARG A 220 13.24 -15.50 -11.07
N LEU A 221 13.36 -14.77 -9.97
CA LEU A 221 13.58 -15.31 -8.63
C LEU A 221 12.42 -16.22 -8.19
N VAL A 222 11.17 -15.77 -8.26
CA VAL A 222 10.01 -16.60 -7.88
C VAL A 222 9.83 -17.81 -8.80
N ALA A 223 10.22 -17.69 -10.07
CA ALA A 223 10.12 -18.79 -11.04
C ALA A 223 11.17 -19.90 -10.83
N THR A 224 12.24 -19.69 -10.03
CA THR A 224 13.25 -20.74 -9.75
C THR A 224 12.81 -21.80 -8.72
N GLY A 225 11.67 -21.62 -8.06
CA GLY A 225 10.89 -22.74 -7.54
C GLY A 225 11.22 -23.30 -6.17
N GLN A 226 12.13 -22.69 -5.43
CA GLN A 226 12.34 -23.03 -4.02
C GLN A 226 12.28 -21.76 -3.17
N PHE A 227 11.67 -21.87 -1.99
CA PHE A 227 11.67 -20.82 -0.97
C PHE A 227 11.96 -21.49 0.37
N ALA A 228 13.23 -21.49 0.77
CA ALA A 228 13.69 -22.21 1.96
C ALA A 228 13.43 -21.46 3.28
N TRP A 229 12.88 -20.25 3.23
CA TRP A 229 12.97 -19.28 4.31
C TRP A 229 11.67 -19.02 5.08
N GLN A 230 10.64 -19.86 4.91
CA GLN A 230 9.32 -19.67 5.54
C GLN A 230 9.39 -19.40 7.05
N ARG A 231 10.35 -20.00 7.77
CA ARG A 231 10.50 -19.84 9.22
C ARG A 231 10.98 -18.45 9.67
N SER A 232 11.51 -17.64 8.75
CA SER A 232 12.01 -16.28 9.02
C SER A 232 11.01 -15.20 8.61
N TYR A 233 9.83 -15.60 8.10
CA TYR A 233 8.81 -14.65 7.71
C TYR A 233 8.14 -14.05 8.95
N ASP A 234 8.16 -12.72 9.01
CA ASP A 234 7.44 -11.92 9.99
C ASP A 234 6.23 -11.27 9.30
N PRO A 235 5.00 -11.78 9.51
CA PRO A 235 3.81 -11.21 8.89
C PRO A 235 3.51 -9.80 9.39
N ASP A 236 3.80 -9.50 10.66
CA ASP A 236 3.54 -8.18 11.24
C ASP A 236 4.42 -7.12 10.57
N LEU A 237 5.69 -7.44 10.34
CA LEU A 237 6.62 -6.54 9.65
C LEU A 237 6.21 -6.30 8.18
N ALA A 238 5.74 -7.34 7.49
CA ALA A 238 5.26 -7.21 6.12
C ALA A 238 4.00 -6.31 6.04
N GLU A 239 3.07 -6.47 6.97
CA GLU A 239 1.87 -5.63 7.08
C GLU A 239 2.21 -4.18 7.45
N GLU A 240 3.16 -3.98 8.36
CA GLU A 240 3.64 -2.66 8.74
C GLU A 240 4.32 -1.95 7.55
N ALA A 241 5.12 -2.66 6.75
CA ALA A 241 5.68 -2.11 5.51
C ALA A 241 4.62 -1.77 4.48
N TRP A 242 3.61 -2.62 4.33
CA TRP A 242 2.49 -2.35 3.42
C TRP A 242 1.75 -1.07 3.79
N ALA A 243 1.50 -0.84 5.08
CA ALA A 243 0.90 0.38 5.61
C ALA A 243 1.82 1.60 5.51
N ALA A 244 3.10 1.45 5.79
CA ALA A 244 4.07 2.54 5.72
C ALA A 244 4.23 3.06 4.27
N ALA A 245 4.15 2.17 3.28
CA ALA A 245 4.17 2.55 1.87
C ALA A 245 2.95 3.41 1.48
N GLU A 246 1.78 3.09 2.01
CA GLU A 246 0.58 3.90 1.81
C GLU A 246 0.76 5.27 2.47
N ALA A 247 1.22 5.30 3.72
CA ALA A 247 1.51 6.54 4.43
C ALA A 247 2.51 7.45 3.69
N LEU A 248 3.58 6.91 3.12
CA LEU A 248 4.54 7.66 2.31
C LEU A 248 3.97 8.18 0.98
N SER A 249 2.96 7.50 0.44
CA SER A 249 2.35 7.87 -0.85
C SER A 249 1.27 8.95 -0.68
N LEU A 250 0.80 9.17 0.55
CA LEU A 250 -0.13 10.25 0.83
C LEU A 250 0.61 11.59 0.69
N PRO A 251 -0.02 12.59 0.04
CA PRO A 251 0.57 13.92 -0.05
C PRO A 251 0.81 14.47 1.35
N ASP A 252 1.97 15.10 1.55
CA ASP A 252 2.24 15.83 2.78
C ASP A 252 1.10 16.84 3.00
N PRO A 253 0.39 16.77 4.14
CA PRO A 253 -0.72 17.67 4.42
C PRO A 253 -0.29 19.15 4.33
N ALA A 254 0.98 19.49 4.55
CA ALA A 254 1.51 20.83 4.39
C ALA A 254 1.67 21.28 2.91
N ASN A 255 1.75 20.33 1.97
CA ASN A 255 1.92 20.58 0.53
C ASN A 255 0.62 20.42 -0.28
N LEU A 256 -0.50 20.07 0.37
CA LEU A 256 -1.78 20.11 -0.30
C LEU A 256 -2.09 21.56 -0.69
N PRO A 257 -2.30 21.86 -1.99
CA PRO A 257 -2.66 23.21 -2.39
C PRO A 257 -3.93 23.60 -1.65
N ILE A 258 -3.82 24.60 -0.77
CA ILE A 258 -4.99 25.28 -0.21
C ILE A 258 -5.78 25.74 -1.43
N PRO A 259 -6.98 25.19 -1.68
CA PRO A 259 -7.74 25.58 -2.84
C PRO A 259 -7.91 27.10 -2.76
N PRO A 260 -7.60 27.87 -3.82
CA PRO A 260 -7.97 29.27 -3.81
C PRO A 260 -9.47 29.31 -3.51
N LEU A 261 -9.87 30.13 -2.52
CA LEU A 261 -11.27 30.43 -2.30
C LEU A 261 -11.81 31.05 -3.59
N ASP A 262 -12.37 30.20 -4.47
CA ASP A 262 -13.09 30.63 -5.65
C ASP A 262 -14.47 31.08 -5.17
N GLU A 263 -14.59 32.38 -4.87
CA GLU A 263 -15.84 33.03 -4.47
C GLU A 263 -16.88 33.06 -5.62
N THR A 264 -16.61 32.44 -6.77
CA THR A 264 -17.40 32.66 -8.00
C THR A 264 -17.88 31.43 -8.77
N HIS A 265 -17.58 30.19 -8.37
CA HIS A 265 -18.10 29.00 -9.07
C HIS A 265 -18.88 28.06 -8.16
N GLY A 266 -20.19 28.30 -8.10
CA GLY A 266 -21.16 27.28 -7.73
C GLY A 266 -21.13 26.15 -8.75
N HIS A 267 -20.46 25.05 -8.44
CA HIS A 267 -20.76 23.77 -9.07
C HIS A 267 -22.16 23.34 -8.61
N PRO A 268 -23.10 23.05 -9.53
CA PRO A 268 -24.35 22.42 -9.15
C PRO A 268 -24.00 20.98 -8.78
N GLY A 269 -23.68 20.77 -7.51
CA GLY A 269 -23.72 19.44 -6.91
C GLY A 269 -25.09 18.87 -7.22
N ARG A 270 -25.10 17.75 -7.95
CA ARG A 270 -26.28 16.89 -8.00
C ARG A 270 -26.69 16.69 -6.54
N PRO A 271 -27.91 17.09 -6.13
CA PRO A 271 -28.29 17.01 -4.73
C PRO A 271 -28.22 15.54 -4.35
N ILE A 272 -27.30 15.20 -3.43
CA ILE A 272 -27.46 13.99 -2.63
C ILE A 272 -28.74 14.25 -1.84
N PRO A 273 -29.82 13.49 -2.06
CA PRO A 273 -31.04 13.67 -1.28
C PRO A 273 -30.69 13.46 0.20
N GLY A 274 -30.71 14.54 0.98
CA GLY A 274 -30.46 14.50 2.43
C GLY A 274 -29.26 15.30 2.95
N ALA A 275 -28.42 15.89 2.10
CA ALA A 275 -27.37 16.79 2.60
C ALA A 275 -27.98 18.14 3.01
N PHE A 276 -28.15 18.36 4.32
CA PHE A 276 -28.50 19.67 4.89
C PHE A 276 -27.30 20.62 4.68
N PRO A 277 -27.37 21.59 3.75
CA PRO A 277 -26.20 22.42 3.38
C PRO A 277 -25.78 23.38 4.49
N GLU A 278 -26.66 23.63 5.46
CA GLU A 278 -26.44 24.57 6.56
C GLU A 278 -25.58 23.99 7.70
N TRP A 279 -25.16 22.71 7.61
CA TRP A 279 -24.53 21.95 8.71
C TRP A 279 -23.09 21.51 8.45
N GLN A 280 -22.48 21.92 7.33
CA GLN A 280 -21.05 21.72 7.15
C GLN A 280 -20.30 22.61 8.13
N ALA A 281 -19.39 22.04 8.90
CA ALA A 281 -18.44 22.81 9.69
C ALA A 281 -17.75 23.78 8.72
N ILE A 282 -17.97 25.08 8.93
CA ILE A 282 -17.43 26.16 8.09
C ILE A 282 -15.89 26.17 8.13
N ASP A 283 -15.33 25.51 9.16
CA ASP A 283 -13.91 25.39 9.44
C ASP A 283 -13.37 24.00 9.04
N PRO A 284 -12.40 23.91 8.11
CA PRO A 284 -11.72 22.68 7.74
C PRO A 284 -11.06 21.95 8.92
N GLU A 285 -10.55 22.67 9.92
CA GLU A 285 -9.92 22.05 11.09
C GLU A 285 -10.97 21.31 11.95
N ALA A 286 -12.14 21.94 12.15
CA ALA A 286 -13.26 21.30 12.83
C ALA A 286 -13.81 20.10 12.05
N GLN A 287 -13.78 20.13 10.71
CA GLN A 287 -14.16 19.00 9.89
C GLN A 287 -13.18 17.83 10.02
N GLU A 288 -11.89 18.11 10.02
CA GLU A 288 -10.86 17.09 10.17
C GLU A 288 -10.90 16.46 11.57
N ALA A 289 -11.01 17.28 12.63
CA ALA A 289 -11.18 16.79 13.98
C ALA A 289 -12.45 15.93 14.14
N ALA A 290 -13.53 16.27 13.43
CA ALA A 290 -14.75 15.46 13.43
C ALA A 290 -14.56 14.11 12.71
N ARG A 291 -13.77 14.05 11.64
CA ARG A 291 -13.39 12.80 10.96
C ARG A 291 -12.48 11.93 11.82
N ASP A 292 -11.44 12.51 12.40
CA ASP A 292 -10.52 11.83 13.30
C ASP A 292 -11.26 11.17 14.47
N GLU A 293 -12.22 11.90 15.08
CA GLU A 293 -13.03 11.36 16.16
C GLU A 293 -13.99 10.26 15.68
N HIS A 294 -14.58 10.41 14.49
CA HIS A 294 -15.39 9.35 13.88
C HIS A 294 -14.57 8.06 13.67
N ASP A 295 -13.38 8.17 13.08
CA ASP A 295 -12.49 7.04 12.80
C ASP A 295 -12.04 6.37 14.10
N ARG A 296 -11.70 7.16 15.12
CA ARG A 296 -11.36 6.66 16.46
C ARG A 296 -12.52 5.86 17.07
N LEU A 297 -13.77 6.33 16.93
CA LEU A 297 -14.95 5.60 17.40
C LEU A 297 -15.16 4.28 16.65
N MET A 298 -14.97 4.28 15.33
CA MET A 298 -15.07 3.05 14.52
C MET A 298 -14.01 2.02 14.90
N VAL A 299 -12.75 2.44 15.06
CA VAL A 299 -11.66 1.57 15.54
C VAL A 299 -11.95 1.01 16.93
N LEU A 300 -12.50 1.82 17.84
CA LEU A 300 -12.90 1.36 19.17
C LEU A 300 -13.97 0.25 19.07
N LEU A 301 -15.01 0.44 18.25
CA LEU A 301 -16.05 -0.57 18.06
C LEU A 301 -15.50 -1.86 17.44
N MET A 302 -14.67 -1.74 16.40
CA MET A 302 -14.01 -2.90 15.78
C MET A 302 -13.17 -3.68 16.80
N THR A 303 -12.42 -2.99 17.65
CA THR A 303 -11.62 -3.60 18.72
C THR A 303 -12.51 -4.37 19.69
N ARG A 304 -13.62 -3.76 20.16
CA ARG A 304 -14.56 -4.44 21.06
C ARG A 304 -15.23 -5.63 20.41
N LEU A 305 -15.61 -5.56 19.13
CA LEU A 305 -16.18 -6.70 18.41
C LEU A 305 -15.17 -7.86 18.32
N ASN A 306 -13.90 -7.55 18.04
CA ASN A 306 -12.82 -8.54 18.01
C ASN A 306 -12.59 -9.19 19.37
N ASP A 307 -12.69 -8.45 20.49
CA ASP A 307 -12.61 -9.02 21.85
C ASP A 307 -13.68 -10.09 22.10
N PHE A 308 -14.86 -9.95 21.48
CA PHE A 308 -15.95 -10.94 21.52
C PHE A 308 -15.83 -12.04 20.44
N GLY A 309 -14.77 -12.03 19.63
CA GLY A 309 -14.60 -12.96 18.51
C GLY A 309 -15.58 -12.72 17.35
N ILE A 310 -16.18 -11.53 17.29
CA ILE A 310 -17.11 -11.12 16.24
C ILE A 310 -16.32 -10.40 15.15
N LYS A 311 -16.46 -10.84 13.90
CA LYS A 311 -15.76 -10.23 12.76
C LYS A 311 -16.60 -9.10 12.15
N PRO A 312 -16.19 -7.82 12.27
CA PRO A 312 -16.85 -6.73 11.57
C PRO A 312 -16.51 -6.71 10.08
N PHE A 313 -17.36 -6.06 9.30
CA PHE A 313 -17.14 -5.72 7.89
C PHE A 313 -17.84 -4.40 7.55
N GLN A 314 -17.47 -3.76 6.44
CA GLN A 314 -18.14 -2.56 5.93
C GLN A 314 -18.97 -2.93 4.69
N PRO A 315 -20.31 -2.83 4.76
CA PRO A 315 -21.17 -3.05 3.60
C PRO A 315 -21.03 -1.89 2.62
N THR A 316 -21.13 -2.19 1.32
CA THR A 316 -21.06 -1.17 0.25
C THR A 316 -22.42 -0.64 -0.19
N ASP A 317 -23.51 -1.34 0.13
CA ASP A 317 -24.88 -0.91 -0.16
C ASP A 317 -25.87 -1.53 0.86
N PRO A 318 -26.48 -0.73 1.76
CA PRO A 318 -26.21 0.70 1.99
C PRO A 318 -24.82 0.91 2.63
N ASP A 319 -24.28 2.13 2.46
CA ASP A 319 -22.99 2.57 3.02
C ASP A 319 -23.12 2.83 4.53
N VAL A 320 -23.09 1.75 5.31
CA VAL A 320 -23.12 1.80 6.78
C VAL A 320 -21.69 1.82 7.30
N GLY A 321 -21.39 2.65 8.30
CA GLY A 321 -20.04 2.77 8.87
C GLY A 321 -19.43 1.42 9.31
N LEU A 322 -20.22 0.56 9.96
CA LEU A 322 -19.80 -0.81 10.30
C LEU A 322 -20.99 -1.78 10.37
N ALA A 323 -20.76 -3.04 9.98
CA ALA A 323 -21.72 -4.12 10.16
C ALA A 323 -21.06 -5.39 10.70
N TRP A 324 -21.83 -6.25 11.33
CA TRP A 324 -21.40 -7.58 11.75
C TRP A 324 -22.58 -8.54 11.80
N ARG A 325 -22.28 -9.84 11.86
CA ARG A 325 -23.27 -10.88 12.14
C ARG A 325 -22.94 -11.56 13.46
N THR A 326 -23.96 -11.73 14.29
CA THR A 326 -23.89 -12.55 15.50
C THR A 326 -23.83 -14.04 15.14
N PRO A 327 -23.45 -14.92 16.10
CA PRO A 327 -23.40 -16.37 15.85
C PRO A 327 -24.74 -16.99 15.39
N ASP A 328 -25.86 -16.36 15.73
CA ASP A 328 -27.21 -16.76 15.28
C ASP A 328 -27.60 -16.20 13.89
N GLY A 329 -26.69 -15.47 13.23
CA GLY A 329 -26.84 -14.96 11.87
C GLY A 329 -27.55 -13.61 11.75
N ARG A 330 -28.03 -13.01 12.86
CA ARG A 330 -28.66 -11.69 12.85
C ARG A 330 -27.68 -10.62 12.38
N LEU A 331 -28.16 -9.70 11.54
CA LEU A 331 -27.36 -8.56 11.05
C LEU A 331 -27.43 -7.41 12.04
N HIS A 332 -26.27 -6.87 12.37
CA HIS A 332 -26.10 -5.71 13.23
C HIS A 332 -25.38 -4.62 12.44
N ILE A 333 -25.81 -3.37 12.59
CA ILE A 333 -25.25 -2.22 11.89
C ILE A 333 -24.97 -1.08 12.87
N ALA A 334 -23.88 -0.36 12.67
CA ALA A 334 -23.51 0.77 13.51
C ALA A 334 -23.14 2.00 12.67
N GLU A 335 -23.50 3.17 13.20
CA GLU A 335 -23.12 4.47 12.69
C GLU A 335 -22.46 5.26 13.81
N ALA A 336 -21.28 5.86 13.57
CA ALA A 336 -20.66 6.77 14.53
C ALA A 336 -20.93 8.23 14.23
N LYS A 337 -21.15 9.02 15.28
CA LYS A 337 -21.18 10.48 15.21
C LYS A 337 -20.18 11.08 16.19
N SER A 338 -19.31 11.93 15.66
CA SER A 338 -18.41 12.74 16.47
C SER A 338 -19.22 13.73 17.31
N ALA A 339 -18.79 13.98 18.55
CA ALA A 339 -19.34 15.05 19.38
C ALA A 339 -18.81 16.45 19.00
N LEU A 340 -17.90 16.53 18.02
CA LEU A 340 -17.37 17.78 17.47
C LEU A 340 -18.24 18.21 16.29
N GLY A 341 -18.81 19.41 16.34
CA GLY A 341 -19.70 19.94 15.30
C GLY A 341 -20.95 20.64 15.85
N PRO A 342 -22.02 20.80 15.04
CA PRO A 342 -23.25 21.50 15.43
C PRO A 342 -23.96 20.83 16.61
N SER A 343 -25.08 21.40 17.07
CA SER A 343 -25.78 21.00 18.30
C SER A 343 -25.98 19.49 18.46
N GLU A 344 -25.93 18.98 19.69
CA GLU A 344 -26.17 17.56 20.00
C GLU A 344 -27.45 17.03 19.35
N ALA A 345 -28.53 17.81 19.39
CA ALA A 345 -29.81 17.44 18.79
C ALA A 345 -29.70 17.17 17.28
N ASP A 346 -28.88 17.93 16.54
CA ASP A 346 -28.73 17.76 15.09
C ASP A 346 -27.94 16.51 14.75
N ARG A 347 -26.91 16.20 15.54
CA ARG A 347 -26.14 14.96 15.41
C ARG A 347 -26.99 13.73 15.67
N LEU A 348 -27.82 13.78 16.71
CA LEU A 348 -28.79 12.72 17.00
C LEU A 348 -29.74 12.53 15.81
N ARG A 349 -30.34 13.61 15.29
CA ARG A 349 -31.25 13.55 14.14
C ARG A 349 -30.58 12.96 12.91
N LEU A 350 -29.36 13.39 12.60
CA LEU A 350 -28.63 12.92 11.43
C LEU A 350 -28.26 11.44 11.56
N GLY A 351 -27.60 11.05 12.65
CA GLY A 351 -27.18 9.66 12.88
C GLY A 351 -28.36 8.71 12.98
N LEU A 352 -29.43 9.12 13.67
CA LEU A 352 -30.65 8.32 13.77
C LEU A 352 -31.36 8.20 12.42
N GLY A 353 -31.45 9.30 11.66
CA GLY A 353 -32.06 9.30 10.33
C GLY A 353 -31.35 8.35 9.37
N GLN A 354 -30.02 8.37 9.35
CA GLN A 354 -29.20 7.46 8.53
C GLN A 354 -29.39 5.99 8.94
N LEU A 355 -29.34 5.69 10.25
CA LEU A 355 -29.58 4.32 10.72
C LEU A 355 -30.97 3.82 10.36
N LEU A 356 -32.00 4.65 10.49
CA LEU A 356 -33.37 4.27 10.13
C LEU A 356 -33.52 4.01 8.63
N ASP A 357 -32.89 4.82 7.77
CA ASP A 357 -32.85 4.58 6.32
C ASP A 357 -32.11 3.26 6.00
N HIS A 358 -30.92 3.06 6.57
CA HIS A 358 -30.12 1.84 6.36
C HIS A 358 -30.87 0.59 6.81
N ARG A 359 -31.52 0.62 7.98
CA ARG A 359 -32.35 -0.50 8.46
C ARG A 359 -33.47 -0.83 7.48
N HIS A 360 -34.17 0.17 6.96
CA HIS A 360 -35.28 -0.03 6.03
C HIS A 360 -34.78 -0.68 4.73
N ARG A 361 -33.66 -0.21 4.18
CA ARG A 361 -33.06 -0.78 2.96
C ARG A 361 -32.60 -2.24 3.15
N LEU A 362 -32.16 -2.58 4.36
CA LEU A 362 -31.69 -3.92 4.73
C LEU A 362 -32.83 -4.84 5.22
N GLU A 363 -34.09 -4.42 5.22
CA GLU A 363 -35.21 -5.23 5.73
C GLU A 363 -35.38 -6.56 5.01
N SER A 364 -35.00 -6.65 3.72
CA SER A 364 -35.06 -7.90 2.94
C SER A 364 -34.17 -9.00 3.50
N ASP A 365 -33.10 -8.63 4.22
CA ASP A 365 -32.11 -9.55 4.81
C ASP A 365 -32.42 -9.86 6.29
N GLY A 366 -33.61 -9.44 6.74
CA GLY A 366 -34.02 -9.42 8.14
C GLY A 366 -33.71 -8.06 8.78
N ARG A 367 -34.65 -7.53 9.57
CA ARG A 367 -34.53 -6.22 10.22
C ARG A 367 -33.28 -6.18 11.10
N PRO A 368 -32.24 -5.39 10.75
CA PRO A 368 -31.00 -5.40 11.51
C PRO A 368 -31.16 -4.68 12.85
N GLN A 369 -30.35 -5.08 13.84
CA GLN A 369 -30.17 -4.34 15.08
C GLN A 369 -29.25 -3.14 14.80
N ALA A 370 -29.74 -1.93 15.01
CA ALA A 370 -28.97 -0.72 14.79
C ALA A 370 -28.35 -0.19 16.09
N TYR A 371 -27.15 0.38 15.94
CA TYR A 371 -26.36 0.99 16.99
C TYR A 371 -25.94 2.40 16.57
N LEU A 372 -26.21 3.40 17.42
CA LEU A 372 -25.64 4.74 17.27
C LEU A 372 -24.48 4.87 18.25
N LEU A 373 -23.27 5.11 17.73
CA LEU A 373 -22.06 5.26 18.54
C LEU A 373 -21.66 6.74 18.63
N VAL A 374 -21.40 7.21 19.84
CA VAL A 374 -20.90 8.57 20.11
C VAL A 374 -19.80 8.57 21.16
N SER A 375 -19.01 9.64 21.20
CA SER A 375 -17.92 9.78 22.16
C SER A 375 -18.41 10.14 23.57
N GLY A 376 -19.45 10.95 23.66
CA GLY A 376 -20.12 11.38 24.90
C GLY A 376 -21.52 11.91 24.60
N ILE A 377 -22.34 12.06 25.64
CA ILE A 377 -23.65 12.72 25.58
C ILE A 377 -23.78 13.68 26.77
N GLU A 378 -24.23 14.90 26.52
CA GLU A 378 -24.62 15.84 27.58
C GLU A 378 -26.14 15.82 27.79
N ASP A 379 -26.92 15.68 26.72
CA ASP A 379 -28.38 15.59 26.73
C ASP A 379 -28.86 14.18 27.12
N ASP A 380 -29.51 14.09 28.29
CA ASP A 380 -30.02 12.86 28.88
C ASP A 380 -31.26 12.28 28.17
N THR A 381 -31.81 12.99 27.17
CA THR A 381 -32.95 12.50 26.38
C THR A 381 -32.53 11.52 25.28
N TRP A 382 -31.25 11.51 24.87
CA TRP A 382 -30.73 10.66 23.80
C TRP A 382 -31.02 9.16 23.99
N PRO A 383 -30.77 8.55 25.16
CA PRO A 383 -31.08 7.14 25.39
C PRO A 383 -32.56 6.83 25.17
N ALA A 384 -33.47 7.70 25.62
CA ALA A 384 -34.91 7.52 25.48
C ALA A 384 -35.36 7.61 24.01
N ILE A 385 -34.81 8.57 23.26
CA ILE A 385 -35.11 8.74 21.83
C ILE A 385 -34.61 7.52 21.04
N CYS A 386 -33.34 7.12 21.21
CA CYS A 386 -32.77 5.95 20.55
C CYS A 386 -33.55 4.67 20.88
N ALA A 387 -33.90 4.46 22.16
CA ALA A 387 -34.70 3.31 22.57
C ALA A 387 -36.10 3.30 21.93
N SER A 388 -36.77 4.46 21.83
CA SER A 388 -38.08 4.57 21.16
C SER A 388 -38.03 4.23 19.67
N ALA A 389 -36.87 4.41 19.04
CA ALA A 389 -36.60 4.06 17.65
C ALA A 389 -36.01 2.65 17.47
N ASP A 390 -35.91 1.86 18.55
CA ASP A 390 -35.28 0.54 18.56
C ASP A 390 -33.81 0.57 18.05
N VAL A 391 -33.09 1.62 18.43
CA VAL A 391 -31.66 1.82 18.19
C VAL A 391 -30.93 1.78 19.53
N ARG A 392 -29.86 0.98 19.63
CA ARG A 392 -29.02 0.93 20.83
C ARG A 392 -28.02 2.09 20.79
N LEU A 393 -28.02 2.94 21.80
CA LEU A 393 -27.01 3.97 21.96
C LEU A 393 -25.76 3.37 22.61
N LEU A 394 -24.59 3.62 22.01
CA LEU A 394 -23.29 3.28 22.56
C LEU A 394 -22.53 4.57 22.85
N VAL A 395 -22.04 4.72 24.07
CA VAL A 395 -21.20 5.85 24.48
C VAL A 395 -19.78 5.34 24.72
N ALA A 396 -18.78 5.95 24.08
CA ALA A 396 -17.39 5.49 24.09
C ALA A 396 -16.78 5.40 25.48
N THR A 397 -17.13 6.32 26.38
CA THR A 397 -16.69 6.32 27.79
C THR A 397 -17.19 5.11 28.57
N GLU A 398 -18.18 4.37 28.05
CA GLU A 398 -18.81 3.21 28.68
C GLU A 398 -18.51 1.91 27.90
N SER A 399 -17.44 1.87 27.11
CA SER A 399 -17.14 0.75 26.19
C SER A 399 -17.01 -0.62 26.85
N GLU A 400 -16.71 -0.66 28.13
CA GLU A 400 -16.65 -1.91 28.92
C GLU A 400 -18.04 -2.52 29.16
N ALA A 401 -19.09 -1.69 29.19
CA ALA A 401 -20.47 -2.11 29.46
C ALA A 401 -21.28 -2.45 28.20
N TRP A 402 -20.70 -2.28 27.01
CA TRP A 402 -21.40 -2.51 25.75
C TRP A 402 -21.86 -3.95 25.58
N ARG A 403 -23.08 -4.11 25.04
CA ARG A 403 -23.68 -5.40 24.68
C ARG A 403 -23.89 -5.48 23.17
N LEU A 404 -23.01 -6.24 22.51
CA LEU A 404 -22.88 -6.31 21.04
C LEU A 404 -23.44 -7.61 20.45
N ASP A 405 -24.03 -8.45 21.29
CA ASP A 405 -24.70 -9.73 20.97
C ASP A 405 -26.25 -9.63 20.83
#